data_AF-A0A2I4CSK8-F1
#
_entry.id   AF-A0A2I4CSK8-F1
#
_cell.length_a   1.000
_cell.length_b   1.000
_cell.length_c   1.000
_cell.angle_alpha   90.00
_cell.angle_beta   90.00
_cell.angle_gamma   90.00
#
_symmetry.space_group_name_H-M   'P 1'
#
loop_
_entity.id
_entity.type
_entity.pdbx_description
1 polymer ?
#
loop_
_entity_poly.entity_id
_entity_poly.type
_entity_poly.pdbx_seq_one_letter_code
_entity_poly.pdbx_strand_id
1 'polypeptide(L)'
;MATSWRRRLRSWYPLQSCTLHQGPSGMEEQDKKENEEYKGDIKGGMRPSMKLVIMGIVNKKPKSIEVCLSTKPQEEEEEADVGLQMKVSFMDKAVQRSARLAGKWGPCENTISFFPFAPGEAFKISLQERPVSSSQ
;
A
#
# COMPACT_ATOMS: atom_id res chain seq x y z
N MET A 1 22.69 1.50 -12.14
CA MET A 1 22.19 2.25 -10.96
C MET A 1 20.96 1.62 -10.26
N ALA A 2 20.22 0.70 -10.89
CA ALA A 2 19.05 0.00 -10.30
C ALA A 2 19.38 -1.11 -9.27
N THR A 3 20.66 -1.38 -9.03
CA THR A 3 21.14 -2.42 -8.10
C THR A 3 21.37 -1.92 -6.67
N SER A 4 21.56 -0.61 -6.50
CA SER A 4 21.83 0.03 -5.19
C SER A 4 20.60 -0.01 -4.28
N TRP A 5 19.40 0.23 -4.83
CA TRP A 5 18.12 0.18 -4.13
C TRP A 5 17.82 -1.21 -3.52
N ARG A 6 18.32 -2.29 -4.13
CA ARG A 6 17.99 -3.68 -3.78
C ARG A 6 18.77 -4.23 -2.58
N ARG A 7 19.93 -3.64 -2.25
CA ARG A 7 20.71 -4.06 -1.07
C ARG A 7 20.17 -3.44 0.23
N ARG A 8 19.54 -2.26 0.15
CA ARG A 8 19.02 -1.56 1.34
C ARG A 8 17.72 -2.17 1.86
N LEU A 9 16.84 -2.65 0.98
CA LEU A 9 15.57 -3.26 1.37
C LEU A 9 15.70 -4.62 2.10
N ARG A 10 16.79 -5.36 1.88
CA ARG A 10 17.02 -6.65 2.56
C ARG A 10 17.65 -6.50 3.93
N SER A 11 18.18 -5.32 4.26
CA SER A 11 18.99 -5.14 5.47
C SER A 11 18.23 -4.49 6.63
N TRP A 12 17.13 -3.78 6.39
CA TRP A 12 16.51 -2.94 7.41
C TRP A 12 15.05 -3.30 7.65
N TYR A 13 14.83 -3.79 8.88
CA TYR A 13 13.62 -3.98 9.67
C TYR A 13 12.35 -4.58 9.01
N PRO A 14 11.68 -5.54 9.68
CA PRO A 14 10.43 -6.11 9.18
C PRO A 14 9.40 -5.00 8.92
N LEU A 15 8.76 -4.98 7.74
CA LEU A 15 7.55 -4.19 7.53
C LEU A 15 6.49 -4.64 8.54
N GLN A 16 5.98 -3.72 9.36
CA GLN A 16 5.16 -4.07 10.51
C GLN A 16 3.74 -3.57 10.42
N SER A 17 3.38 -2.61 9.56
CA SER A 17 2.02 -2.05 9.54
C SER A 17 1.44 -2.03 8.13
N CYS A 18 0.16 -2.37 8.01
CA CYS A 18 -0.65 -2.16 6.81
C CYS A 18 -1.74 -1.12 7.09
N THR A 19 -1.84 -0.10 6.24
CA THR A 19 -2.92 0.89 6.30
C THR A 19 -3.80 0.83 5.04
N LEU A 20 -5.13 0.86 5.20
CA LEU A 20 -6.10 0.98 4.11
C LEU A 20 -6.99 2.22 4.32
N HIS A 21 -7.04 3.11 3.33
CA HIS A 21 -7.96 4.25 3.32
C HIS A 21 -9.02 4.10 2.21
N GLN A 22 -10.29 4.30 2.56
CA GLN A 22 -11.41 4.46 1.62
C GLN A 22 -12.00 5.88 1.72
N GLY A 23 -12.30 6.52 0.59
CA GLY A 23 -12.96 7.83 0.58
C GLY A 23 -14.47 7.75 0.92
N PRO A 24 -15.07 8.78 1.56
CA PRO A 24 -16.42 8.71 2.10
C PRO A 24 -17.54 8.83 1.04
N SER A 25 -18.70 8.22 1.34
CA SER A 25 -19.96 8.33 0.60
C SER A 25 -21.09 8.92 1.47
N GLY A 26 -21.83 9.91 0.95
CA GLY A 26 -23.17 10.30 1.46
C GLY A 26 -24.27 9.45 0.80
N MET A 27 -25.47 9.25 1.37
CA MET A 27 -26.27 10.11 2.27
C MET A 27 -27.05 9.31 3.34
N GLU A 28 -27.05 9.87 4.55
CA GLU A 28 -28.04 9.90 5.66
C GLU A 28 -28.87 8.65 6.06
N GLU A 29 -28.45 8.00 7.15
CA GLU A 29 -29.20 7.95 8.41
C GLU A 29 -28.19 7.87 9.57
N GLN A 30 -28.56 8.43 10.71
CA GLN A 30 -27.71 8.96 11.76
C GLN A 30 -26.99 7.87 12.57
N ASP A 31 -25.75 7.55 12.20
CA ASP A 31 -24.77 6.98 13.13
C ASP A 31 -23.36 7.42 12.73
N LYS A 32 -22.62 7.97 13.70
CA LYS A 32 -21.30 8.57 13.52
C LYS A 32 -20.26 7.49 13.19
N LYS A 33 -20.11 7.11 11.92
CA LYS A 33 -19.01 6.23 11.50
C LYS A 33 -17.82 7.05 11.01
N GLU A 34 -16.90 7.29 11.94
CA GLU A 34 -15.57 7.83 11.69
C GLU A 34 -14.90 7.11 10.52
N ASN A 35 -14.37 7.92 9.60
CA ASN A 35 -13.28 7.65 8.65
C ASN A 35 -12.60 6.27 8.86
N GLU A 36 -13.02 5.24 8.13
CA GLU A 36 -12.55 3.86 8.30
C GLU A 36 -11.12 3.69 7.71
N GLU A 37 -10.13 4.22 8.41
CA GLU A 37 -8.74 3.83 8.25
C GLU A 37 -8.51 2.51 9.00
N TYR A 38 -8.20 1.44 8.28
CA TYR A 38 -7.70 0.23 8.93
C TYR A 38 -6.19 0.38 9.11
N LYS A 39 -5.69 0.23 10.34
CA LYS A 39 -4.26 0.11 10.65
C LYS A 39 -4.03 -1.15 11.47
N GLY A 40 -3.14 -2.02 11.01
CA GLY A 40 -2.88 -3.29 11.68
C GLY A 40 -1.44 -3.75 11.58
N ASP A 41 -0.95 -4.35 12.67
CA ASP A 41 0.40 -4.89 12.76
C ASP A 41 0.51 -6.27 12.07
N ILE A 42 1.53 -6.45 11.22
CA ILE A 42 1.94 -7.72 10.63
C ILE A 42 2.86 -8.42 11.62
N LYS A 43 2.31 -9.41 12.35
CA LYS A 43 3.06 -10.14 13.40
C LYS A 43 4.30 -10.83 12.84
N GLY A 44 5.46 -10.44 13.34
CA GLY A 44 6.77 -10.92 12.88
C GLY A 44 7.22 -10.35 11.52
N GLY A 45 6.47 -9.41 10.97
CA GLY A 45 6.76 -8.74 9.72
C GLY A 45 6.45 -9.51 8.44
N MET A 46 6.60 -8.82 7.31
CA MET A 46 6.66 -9.46 5.99
C MET A 46 7.94 -10.29 5.85
N ARG A 47 7.81 -11.50 5.31
CA ARG A 47 8.91 -12.43 5.02
C ARG A 47 8.80 -12.92 3.58
N PRO A 48 9.92 -13.31 2.93
CA PRO A 48 9.88 -13.95 1.63
C PRO A 48 8.86 -15.09 1.62
N SER A 49 8.11 -15.21 0.53
CA SER A 49 6.96 -16.13 0.33
C SER A 49 5.65 -15.75 1.03
N MET A 50 5.63 -14.75 1.92
CA MET A 50 4.36 -14.24 2.49
C MET A 50 3.51 -13.56 1.42
N LYS A 51 2.20 -13.78 1.53
CA LYS A 51 1.17 -13.17 0.69
C LYS A 51 0.15 -12.46 1.58
N LEU A 52 0.04 -11.14 1.42
CA LEU A 52 -1.04 -10.35 1.98
C LEU A 52 -2.16 -10.25 0.95
N VAL A 53 -3.39 -10.54 1.36
CA VAL A 53 -4.58 -10.46 0.52
C VAL A 53 -5.54 -9.44 1.12
N ILE A 54 -5.88 -8.43 0.34
CA ILE A 54 -6.83 -7.38 0.70
C ILE A 54 -8.03 -7.55 -0.22
N MET A 55 -9.22 -7.71 0.37
CA MET A 55 -10.48 -7.86 -0.35
C MET A 55 -11.46 -6.83 0.16
N GLY A 56 -12.34 -6.36 -0.72
CA GLY A 56 -13.36 -5.40 -0.37
C GLY A 56 -14.30 -5.13 -1.53
N ILE A 57 -15.22 -4.20 -1.32
CA ILE A 57 -16.12 -3.69 -2.34
C ILE A 57 -15.75 -2.22 -2.57
N VAL A 58 -15.55 -1.83 -3.83
CA VAL A 58 -15.30 -0.44 -4.18
C VAL A 58 -16.56 0.36 -3.91
N ASN A 59 -16.42 1.53 -3.28
CA ASN A 59 -17.54 2.45 -3.10
C ASN A 59 -18.22 2.77 -4.44
N LYS A 60 -19.54 3.00 -4.45
CA LYS A 60 -20.28 3.40 -5.68
C LYS A 60 -19.83 4.75 -6.24
N LYS A 61 -19.22 5.62 -5.42
CA LYS A 61 -18.66 6.92 -5.84
C LYS A 61 -17.20 7.04 -5.34
N PRO A 62 -16.27 6.22 -5.85
CA PRO A 62 -14.93 6.12 -5.30
C PRO A 62 -14.07 7.32 -5.71
N LYS A 63 -13.29 7.85 -4.78
CA LYS A 63 -12.26 8.87 -5.07
C LYS A 63 -10.89 8.22 -5.20
N SER A 64 -10.48 7.51 -4.17
CA SER A 64 -9.21 6.81 -4.11
C SER A 64 -9.27 5.59 -3.18
N ILE A 65 -8.32 4.68 -3.39
CA ILE A 65 -7.94 3.64 -2.43
C ILE A 65 -6.44 3.79 -2.19
N GLU A 66 -6.01 3.74 -0.93
CA GLU A 66 -4.59 3.74 -0.58
C GLU A 66 -4.26 2.54 0.29
N VAL A 67 -3.20 1.82 -0.11
CA VAL A 67 -2.62 0.70 0.65
C VAL A 67 -1.16 1.04 0.95
N CYS A 68 -0.81 1.08 2.23
CA CYS A 68 0.55 1.38 2.68
C CYS A 68 1.10 0.23 3.52
N LEU A 69 2.32 -0.22 3.20
CA LEU A 69 3.12 -1.11 4.02
C LEU A 69 4.33 -0.32 4.55
N SER A 70 4.39 -0.13 5.86
CA SER A 70 5.44 0.66 6.52
C SER A 70 6.10 -0.06 7.69
N THR A 71 7.28 0.42 8.07
CA THR A 71 7.91 0.08 9.35
C THR A 71 7.35 0.97 10.46
N LYS A 72 7.74 0.67 11.71
CA LYS A 72 7.64 1.66 12.79
C LYS A 72 8.84 2.62 12.66
N PRO A 73 8.66 3.91 12.96
CA PRO A 73 9.79 4.84 13.02
C PRO A 73 10.72 4.43 14.17
N GLN A 74 12.03 4.66 14.02
CA GLN A 74 13.00 4.33 15.07
C GLN A 74 12.98 5.37 16.20
N GLU A 75 12.78 6.63 15.82
CA GLU A 75 12.69 7.77 16.73
C GLU A 75 11.34 8.48 16.51
N GLU A 76 10.84 9.18 17.54
CA GLU A 76 9.52 9.86 17.46
C GLU A 76 9.45 10.94 16.38
N GLU A 77 10.59 11.56 16.05
CA GLU A 77 10.69 12.63 15.06
C GLU A 77 10.98 12.11 13.64
N GLU A 78 11.28 10.81 13.48
CA GLU A 78 11.58 10.23 12.18
C GLU A 78 10.32 9.76 11.43
N GLU A 79 10.30 10.03 10.13
CA GLU A 79 9.30 9.45 9.26
C GLU A 79 9.57 7.97 9.02
N ALA A 80 8.57 7.11 9.27
CA ALA A 80 8.69 5.68 8.99
C ALA A 80 9.00 5.38 7.51
N ASP A 81 9.83 4.38 7.28
CA ASP A 81 10.06 3.84 5.95
C ASP A 81 8.77 3.19 5.43
N VAL A 82 8.51 3.40 4.14
CA VAL A 82 7.36 2.86 3.43
C VAL A 82 7.89 1.94 2.33
N GLY A 83 7.82 0.63 2.58
CA GLY A 83 8.27 -0.36 1.60
C GLY A 83 7.34 -0.44 0.37
N LEU A 84 6.07 -0.10 0.55
CA LEU A 84 5.10 0.06 -0.54
C LEU A 84 4.02 1.06 -0.15
N GLN A 85 3.84 2.10 -0.94
CA GLN A 85 2.62 2.88 -1.01
C GLN A 85 1.98 2.62 -2.38
N MET A 86 0.72 2.17 -2.37
CA MET A 86 -0.09 1.98 -3.56
C MET A 86 -1.29 2.92 -3.49
N LYS A 87 -1.37 3.89 -4.41
CA LYS A 87 -2.48 4.83 -4.54
C LYS A 87 -3.25 4.54 -5.81
N VAL A 88 -4.55 4.29 -5.66
CA VAL A 88 -5.50 4.13 -6.76
C VAL A 88 -6.25 5.45 -6.90
N SER A 89 -6.16 6.09 -8.07
CA SER A 89 -7.00 7.23 -8.44
C SER A 89 -8.08 6.74 -9.40
N PHE A 90 -9.35 6.89 -9.01
CA PHE A 90 -10.47 6.51 -9.87
C PHE A 90 -10.76 7.57 -10.93
N MET A 91 -10.46 8.84 -10.64
CA MET A 91 -10.56 9.95 -11.60
C MET A 91 -9.58 9.75 -12.76
N ASP A 92 -8.31 9.49 -12.45
CA ASP A 92 -7.26 9.34 -13.46
C ASP A 92 -7.17 7.91 -14.00
N LYS A 93 -7.96 6.99 -13.45
CA LYS A 93 -7.86 5.54 -13.69
C LYS A 93 -6.42 5.05 -13.58
N ALA A 94 -5.71 5.50 -12.55
CA ALA A 94 -4.29 5.27 -12.36
C ALA A 94 -4.02 4.49 -11.07
N VAL A 95 -2.95 3.69 -11.10
CA VAL A 95 -2.39 3.02 -9.92
C VAL A 95 -0.94 3.43 -9.80
N GLN A 96 -0.63 4.23 -8.79
CA GLN A 96 0.71 4.70 -8.49
C GLN A 96 1.31 3.85 -7.38
N ARG A 97 2.55 3.39 -7.58
CA ARG A 97 3.31 2.63 -6.58
C ARG A 97 4.63 3.35 -6.31
N SER A 98 4.94 3.56 -5.04
CA SER A 98 6.17 4.22 -4.62
C SER A 98 6.67 3.62 -3.30
N ALA A 99 7.91 3.95 -2.95
CA ALA A 99 8.51 3.60 -1.67
C ALA A 99 9.23 4.82 -1.10
N ARG A 100 9.24 4.95 0.23
CA ARG A 100 10.02 5.94 0.96
C ARG A 100 11.06 5.23 1.79
N LEU A 101 12.33 5.58 1.60
CA LEU A 101 13.45 4.99 2.33
C LEU A 101 14.34 6.11 2.87
N ALA A 102 14.66 6.08 4.16
CA ALA A 102 15.43 7.11 4.86
C ALA A 102 14.87 8.52 4.57
N GLY A 103 13.57 8.69 4.74
CA GLY A 103 12.86 9.96 4.54
C GLY A 103 12.72 10.42 3.07
N LYS A 104 13.19 9.65 2.08
CA LYS A 104 13.14 10.05 0.65
C LYS A 104 12.25 9.15 -0.16
N TRP A 105 11.30 9.75 -0.87
CA TRP A 105 10.49 9.05 -1.87
C TRP A 105 11.33 8.68 -3.09
N GLY A 106 11.25 7.42 -3.49
CA GLY A 106 11.78 6.95 -4.76
C GLY A 106 10.89 7.30 -5.96
N PRO A 107 11.29 6.88 -7.17
CA PRO A 107 10.47 7.05 -8.36
C PRO A 107 9.09 6.40 -8.21
N CYS A 108 8.07 7.05 -8.76
CA CYS A 108 6.72 6.50 -8.83
C CYS A 108 6.58 5.61 -10.07
N GLU A 109 6.06 4.40 -9.87
CA GLU A 109 5.68 3.48 -10.94
C GLU A 109 4.17 3.58 -11.17
N ASN A 110 3.76 3.98 -12.38
CA ASN A 110 2.35 4.16 -12.75
C ASN A 110 1.89 3.21 -13.88
N THR A 111 2.78 2.38 -14.41
CA THR A 111 2.47 1.49 -15.54
C THR A 111 1.52 0.38 -15.11
N ILE A 112 0.38 0.31 -15.80
CA ILE A 112 -0.62 -0.76 -15.70
C ILE A 112 -1.12 -1.07 -17.11
N SER A 113 -1.47 -2.34 -17.37
CA SER A 113 -2.04 -2.77 -18.65
C SER A 113 -3.53 -2.41 -18.79
N PHE A 114 -4.25 -2.34 -17.67
CA PHE A 114 -5.63 -1.93 -17.58
C PHE A 114 -5.92 -1.47 -16.14
N PHE A 115 -6.98 -0.67 -15.96
CA PHE A 115 -7.45 -0.24 -14.64
C PHE A 115 -8.40 -1.31 -14.04
N PRO A 116 -8.05 -1.95 -12.91
CA PRO A 116 -8.74 -3.17 -12.46
C PRO A 116 -9.86 -2.93 -11.44
N PHE A 117 -10.35 -1.70 -11.29
CA PHE A 117 -11.37 -1.34 -10.29
C PHE A 117 -12.60 -0.71 -10.94
N ALA A 118 -13.78 -1.06 -10.44
CA ALA A 118 -15.05 -0.48 -10.87
C ALA A 118 -15.93 -0.12 -9.67
N PRO A 119 -16.68 1.00 -9.71
CA PRO A 119 -17.56 1.39 -8.62
C PRO A 119 -18.61 0.33 -8.27
N GLY A 120 -18.75 -0.01 -6.99
CA GLY A 120 -19.71 -1.01 -6.51
C GLY A 120 -19.28 -2.47 -6.69
N GLU A 121 -18.15 -2.75 -7.34
CA GLU A 121 -17.66 -4.11 -7.57
C GLU A 121 -16.70 -4.59 -6.48
N ALA A 122 -16.66 -5.91 -6.30
CA ALA A 122 -15.68 -6.54 -5.42
C ALA A 122 -14.28 -6.49 -6.04
N PHE A 123 -13.26 -6.30 -5.19
CA PHE A 123 -11.87 -6.32 -5.59
C PHE A 123 -11.04 -7.26 -4.71
N LYS A 124 -9.91 -7.71 -5.26
CA LYS A 124 -8.88 -8.48 -4.54
C LYS A 124 -7.50 -7.99 -4.95
N ILE A 125 -6.75 -7.48 -3.99
CA ILE A 125 -5.34 -7.12 -4.13
C ILE A 125 -4.52 -8.22 -3.46
N SER A 126 -3.51 -8.75 -4.14
CA SER A 126 -2.54 -9.65 -3.54
C SER A 126 -1.13 -9.09 -3.62
N LEU A 127 -0.53 -8.85 -2.46
CA LEU A 127 0.86 -8.43 -2.32
C LEU A 127 1.67 -9.65 -1.93
N GLN A 128 2.65 -10.03 -2.74
CA GLN A 128 3.49 -11.18 -2.46
C GLN A 128 4.96 -10.78 -2.46
N GLU A 129 5.64 -11.06 -1.36
CA GLU A 129 7.07 -10.90 -1.30
C GLU A 129 7.73 -12.03 -2.10
N ARG A 130 8.27 -11.67 -3.27
CA ARG A 130 9.01 -12.62 -4.11
C ARG A 130 10.50 -12.51 -3.82
N PRO A 131 11.21 -13.64 -3.67
CA PRO A 131 12.66 -13.62 -3.76
C PRO A 131 13.04 -12.97 -5.08
N VAL A 132 13.93 -11.98 -5.04
CA VAL A 132 14.56 -11.52 -6.28
C VAL A 132 15.40 -12.69 -6.77
N SER A 133 14.98 -13.34 -7.85
CA SER A 133 15.83 -14.30 -8.55
C SER A 133 17.12 -13.57 -8.89
N SER A 134 18.24 -14.02 -8.37
CA SER A 134 19.55 -13.58 -8.81
C SER A 134 19.61 -13.83 -10.31
N SER A 135 19.56 -12.77 -11.12
CA SER A 135 19.96 -12.86 -12.52
C SER A 135 21.40 -13.36 -12.51
N GLN A 136 21.62 -14.55 -13.05
CA GLN A 136 22.95 -15.02 -13.45
C GLN A 136 23.45 -14.18 -14.62
#